data_AF-A0A7X9G640-F1
#
_entry.id   AF-A0A7X9G640-F1
#
_cell.length_a   1.000
_cell.length_b   1.000
_cell.length_c   1.000
_cell.angle_alpha   90.00
_cell.angle_beta   90.00
_cell.angle_gamma   90.00
#
_symmetry.space_group_name_H-M   'P 1'
#
loop_
_entity.id
_entity.type
_entity.pdbx_description
1 polymer ?
#
loop_
_entity_poly.entity_id
_entity_poly.type
_entity_poly.pdbx_seq_one_letter_code
_entity_poly.pdbx_strand_id
1 'polypeptide(L)'
;MKILLFLALVTIIPQLAAQNTSSTAFANEKKLIEYGWDSPNIGFVKKSISEMEKKPFDGIIFKLNNNTVSWVFGLAPIDEKLLEQDLLDAEGIEWNKFTDNFIILYCASEQDWFNDEHWKLIAEKARIAA
;
A
#
# COMPACT_ATOMS: atom_id res chain seq x y z
N MET A 1 4.18 -35.25 67.96
CA MET A 1 3.20 -34.41 67.22
C MET A 1 3.96 -33.49 66.26
N LYS A 2 4.57 -34.06 65.22
CA LYS A 2 5.47 -33.37 64.27
C LYS A 2 5.38 -34.03 62.87
N ILE A 3 4.19 -34.43 62.44
CA ILE A 3 3.93 -34.84 61.06
C ILE A 3 2.47 -34.47 60.80
N LEU A 4 2.20 -33.27 60.28
CA LEU A 4 0.91 -32.94 59.63
C LEU A 4 0.84 -31.54 59.00
N LEU A 5 1.97 -30.85 58.79
CA LEU A 5 1.97 -29.47 58.27
C LEU A 5 3.00 -29.27 57.14
N PHE A 6 3.11 -30.24 56.24
CA PHE A 6 4.06 -30.17 55.11
C PHE A 6 3.44 -30.44 53.73
N LEU A 7 2.11 -30.35 53.59
CA LEU A 7 1.43 -30.69 52.33
C LEU A 7 0.51 -29.61 51.76
N ALA A 8 0.56 -28.37 52.27
CA ALA A 8 -0.30 -27.29 51.77
C ALA A 8 0.44 -26.08 51.18
N LEU A 9 1.76 -26.17 50.97
CA LEU A 9 2.57 -25.00 50.58
C LEU A 9 3.46 -25.19 49.34
N VAL A 10 3.16 -26.17 48.49
CA VAL A 10 3.94 -26.42 47.25
C VAL A 10 3.10 -26.29 45.97
N THR A 11 1.80 -25.96 46.05
CA THR A 11 0.95 -25.92 44.85
C THR A 11 0.68 -24.53 44.26
N ILE A 12 1.29 -23.44 44.75
CA ILE A 12 0.92 -22.07 44.31
C ILE A 12 1.97 -21.42 43.36
N ILE A 13 3.03 -22.11 42.95
CA ILE A 13 4.01 -21.53 42.01
C ILE A 13 4.36 -22.59 40.97
N PRO A 14 3.63 -22.63 39.84
CA PRO A 14 3.99 -21.76 38.73
C PRO A 14 2.78 -21.36 37.87
N GLN A 15 1.88 -20.50 38.38
CA GLN A 15 0.78 -19.98 37.54
C GLN A 15 1.08 -18.59 36.97
N LEU A 16 2.19 -17.96 37.39
CA LEU A 16 2.66 -16.67 36.87
C LEU A 16 3.46 -16.77 35.56
N ALA A 17 3.86 -17.97 35.13
CA ALA A 17 4.58 -18.15 33.86
C ALA A 17 3.63 -18.27 32.63
N ALA A 18 2.32 -18.37 32.84
CA ALA A 18 1.35 -18.69 31.79
C ALA A 18 0.47 -17.51 31.32
N GLN A 19 0.72 -16.27 31.80
CA GLN A 19 -0.11 -15.10 31.44
C GLN A 19 0.64 -13.94 30.77
N ASN A 20 1.88 -14.14 30.34
CA ASN A 20 2.52 -13.22 29.39
C ASN A 20 2.55 -13.82 27.99
N THR A 21 1.40 -14.26 27.48
CA THR A 21 1.11 -14.00 26.07
C THR A 21 0.78 -12.52 25.97
N SER A 22 1.78 -11.65 26.17
CA SER A 22 1.80 -10.40 25.42
C SER A 22 1.67 -10.87 23.99
N SER A 23 0.50 -10.66 23.39
CA SER A 23 0.40 -10.72 21.96
C SER A 23 1.58 -9.89 21.48
N THR A 24 2.55 -10.52 20.82
CA THR A 24 3.42 -9.78 19.92
C THR A 24 2.46 -9.18 18.92
N ALA A 25 1.96 -7.98 19.22
CA ALA A 25 1.38 -7.10 18.23
C ALA A 25 2.36 -7.18 17.07
N PHE A 26 1.86 -7.56 15.90
CA PHE A 26 2.69 -7.60 14.70
C PHE A 26 3.60 -6.38 14.73
N ALA A 27 4.92 -6.60 14.80
CA ALA A 27 5.89 -5.52 14.98
C ALA A 27 5.92 -4.52 13.82
N ASN A 28 5.05 -4.71 12.82
CA ASN A 28 4.66 -3.68 11.87
C ASN A 28 3.43 -2.93 12.38
N GLU A 29 3.65 -1.69 12.79
CA GLU A 29 2.60 -0.69 12.92
C GLU A 29 1.76 -0.70 11.63
N LYS A 30 0.43 -0.76 11.78
CA LYS A 30 -0.48 -0.77 10.62
C LYS A 30 -0.37 0.59 9.92
N LYS A 31 -0.07 0.58 8.62
CA LYS A 31 -0.03 1.78 7.78
C LYS A 31 -1.44 2.19 7.35
N LEU A 32 -1.72 3.48 7.37
CA LEU A 32 -2.98 4.06 6.88
C LEU A 32 -2.74 4.75 5.54
N ILE A 33 -3.26 4.17 4.46
CA ILE A 33 -3.13 4.69 3.09
C ILE A 33 -4.44 5.37 2.69
N GLU A 34 -4.35 6.57 2.15
CA GLU A 34 -5.51 7.32 1.64
C GLU A 34 -5.89 6.85 0.23
N TYR A 35 -7.18 6.53 0.04
CA TYR A 35 -7.75 6.26 -1.27
C TYR A 35 -9.24 6.64 -1.29
N GLY A 36 -9.62 7.42 -2.30
CA GLY A 36 -10.97 7.91 -2.48
C GLY A 36 -11.27 8.29 -3.93
N TRP A 37 -12.52 8.70 -4.17
CA TRP A 37 -12.94 9.22 -5.48
C TRP A 37 -12.14 10.47 -5.88
N ASP A 38 -11.66 11.22 -4.88
CA ASP A 38 -10.88 12.45 -4.97
C ASP A 38 -9.37 12.22 -5.08
N SER A 39 -8.88 10.98 -5.26
CA SER A 39 -7.46 10.70 -5.44
C SER A 39 -6.81 11.67 -6.44
N PRO A 40 -5.74 12.38 -6.05
CA PRO A 40 -5.13 13.43 -6.86
C PRO A 40 -4.37 12.84 -8.05
N ASN A 41 -3.99 13.68 -9.01
CA ASN A 41 -2.95 13.31 -9.98
C ASN A 41 -1.56 13.69 -9.46
N ILE A 42 -0.51 13.12 -10.06
CA ILE A 42 0.87 13.31 -9.62
C ILE A 42 1.32 14.78 -9.67
N GLY A 43 0.88 15.56 -10.66
CA GLY A 43 1.18 16.99 -10.73
C GLY A 43 0.60 17.77 -9.53
N PHE A 44 -0.59 17.42 -9.07
CA PHE A 44 -1.17 17.98 -7.86
C PHE A 44 -0.40 17.55 -6.61
N VAL A 45 0.00 16.26 -6.53
CA VAL A 45 0.79 15.73 -5.42
C VAL A 45 2.08 16.54 -5.27
N LYS A 46 2.86 16.70 -6.35
CA LYS A 46 4.08 17.52 -6.36
C LYS A 46 3.85 18.94 -5.83
N LYS A 47 2.77 19.58 -6.27
CA LYS A 47 2.46 20.96 -5.85
C LYS A 47 2.06 21.05 -4.37
N SER A 48 1.47 20.00 -3.80
CA SER A 48 0.71 20.10 -2.55
C SER A 48 1.16 19.12 -1.46
N ILE A 49 2.24 18.36 -1.67
CA ILE A 49 2.66 17.25 -0.80
C ILE A 49 2.83 17.68 0.67
N SER A 50 3.42 18.85 0.92
CA SER A 50 3.63 19.37 2.28
C SER A 50 2.34 19.61 3.06
N GLU A 51 1.26 20.00 2.39
CA GLU A 51 -0.06 20.14 3.01
C GLU A 51 -0.76 18.79 3.16
N MET A 52 -0.59 17.90 2.17
CA MET A 52 -1.18 16.56 2.19
C MET A 52 -0.65 15.74 3.37
N GLU A 53 0.65 15.82 3.65
CA GLU A 53 1.32 15.08 4.72
C GLU A 53 0.94 15.53 6.14
N LYS A 54 0.25 16.68 6.29
CA LYS A 54 -0.34 17.08 7.58
C LYS A 54 -1.50 16.17 7.99
N LYS A 55 -2.11 15.44 7.04
CA LYS A 55 -3.18 14.48 7.30
C LYS A 55 -2.62 13.21 7.97
N PRO A 56 -3.45 12.44 8.71
CA PRO A 56 -2.99 11.29 9.49
C PRO A 56 -2.77 10.02 8.63
N PHE A 57 -2.23 10.14 7.42
CA PHE A 57 -1.90 9.03 6.53
C PHE A 57 -0.39 8.79 6.46
N ASP A 58 0.00 7.56 6.13
CA ASP A 58 1.38 7.14 5.87
C ASP A 58 1.72 7.10 4.37
N GLY A 59 0.72 7.34 3.53
CA GLY A 59 0.86 7.34 2.08
C GLY A 59 -0.47 7.49 1.38
N ILE A 60 -0.42 7.55 0.05
CA ILE A 60 -1.57 7.86 -0.80
C ILE A 60 -1.62 6.95 -2.03
N ILE A 61 -2.82 6.78 -2.56
CA ILE A 61 -3.03 6.30 -3.92
C ILE A 61 -3.36 7.49 -4.82
N PHE A 62 -2.59 7.67 -5.89
CA PHE A 62 -2.74 8.80 -6.82
C PHE A 62 -2.74 8.35 -8.29
N LYS A 63 -3.17 9.25 -9.17
CA LYS A 63 -3.31 9.05 -10.62
C LYS A 63 -2.11 9.63 -11.35
N LEU A 64 -1.81 9.07 -12.52
CA LEU A 64 -0.96 9.74 -13.50
C LEU A 64 -1.69 10.96 -14.07
N ASN A 65 -0.95 11.93 -14.64
CA ASN A 65 -1.58 13.07 -15.31
C ASN A 65 -2.36 12.58 -16.56
N ASN A 66 -1.82 11.58 -17.27
CA ASN A 66 -2.50 10.95 -18.40
C ASN A 66 -3.16 9.63 -17.99
N ASN A 67 -4.47 9.67 -17.77
CA ASN A 67 -5.25 8.49 -17.40
C ASN A 67 -5.18 7.36 -18.44
N THR A 68 -4.87 7.63 -19.72
CA THR A 68 -4.73 6.58 -20.75
C THR A 68 -3.69 5.54 -20.35
N VAL A 69 -2.62 5.98 -19.67
CA VAL A 69 -1.57 5.08 -19.19
C VAL A 69 -2.06 4.26 -18.00
N SER A 70 -2.87 4.86 -17.12
CA SER A 70 -3.52 4.16 -16.00
C SER A 70 -4.53 3.09 -16.46
N TRP A 71 -5.13 3.19 -17.65
CA TRP A 71 -6.07 2.18 -18.18
C TRP A 71 -5.35 0.98 -18.80
N VAL A 72 -4.56 0.27 -17.99
CA VAL A 72 -3.71 -0.85 -18.42
C VAL A 72 -4.48 -2.01 -19.06
N PHE A 73 -5.72 -2.27 -18.67
CA PHE A 73 -6.50 -3.37 -19.26
C PHE A 73 -7.14 -3.07 -20.62
N GLY A 74 -7.15 -1.79 -21.05
CA GLY A 74 -7.68 -1.43 -22.37
C GLY A 74 -6.86 -2.03 -23.52
N LEU A 75 -7.47 -2.30 -24.66
CA LEU A 75 -6.80 -2.98 -25.78
C LEU A 75 -6.11 -2.02 -26.77
N ALA A 76 -6.06 -0.72 -26.46
CA ALA A 76 -5.28 0.25 -27.21
C ALA A 76 -3.82 0.28 -26.71
N PRO A 77 -2.82 0.38 -27.61
CA PRO A 77 -1.43 0.58 -27.22
C PRO A 77 -1.23 1.93 -26.50
N ILE A 78 -0.20 2.01 -25.67
CA ILE A 78 0.22 3.24 -24.98
C ILE A 78 1.48 3.79 -25.65
N ASP A 79 1.53 5.11 -25.84
CA ASP A 79 2.77 5.82 -26.15
C ASP A 79 3.46 6.20 -24.84
N GLU A 80 4.67 5.68 -24.60
CA GLU A 80 5.46 5.92 -23.39
C GLU A 80 5.81 7.40 -23.20
N LYS A 81 5.85 8.19 -24.29
CA LYS A 81 6.07 9.64 -24.20
C LYS A 81 5.02 10.36 -23.37
N LEU A 82 3.85 9.75 -23.20
CA LEU A 82 2.79 10.30 -22.35
C LEU A 82 3.17 10.32 -20.86
N LEU A 83 4.22 9.59 -20.45
CA LEU A 83 4.73 9.57 -19.08
C LEU A 83 5.83 10.60 -18.80
N GLU A 84 6.36 11.31 -19.82
CA GLU A 84 7.51 12.21 -19.62
C GLU A 84 7.27 13.23 -18.49
N GLN A 85 6.10 13.87 -18.48
CA GLN A 85 5.75 14.83 -17.43
C GLN A 85 5.48 14.15 -16.07
N ASP A 86 4.91 12.94 -16.08
CA ASP A 86 4.66 12.19 -14.86
C ASP A 86 5.99 11.81 -14.18
N LEU A 87 7.00 11.40 -14.95
CA LEU A 87 8.34 11.10 -14.44
C LEU A 87 9.01 12.35 -13.85
N LEU A 88 8.96 13.48 -14.57
CA LEU A 88 9.48 14.77 -14.08
C LEU A 88 8.75 15.28 -12.83
N ASP A 89 7.46 14.96 -12.71
CA ASP A 89 6.71 15.26 -11.52
C ASP A 89 7.10 14.34 -10.37
N ALA A 90 7.22 13.03 -10.59
CA ALA A 90 7.66 12.06 -9.59
C ALA A 90 9.01 12.41 -8.98
N GLU A 91 10.00 12.76 -9.81
CA GLU A 91 11.34 13.17 -9.37
C GLU A 91 11.32 14.46 -8.54
N GLY A 92 10.35 15.33 -8.79
CA GLY A 92 10.22 16.63 -8.13
C GLY A 92 9.41 16.62 -6.84
N ILE A 93 8.87 15.48 -6.39
CA ILE A 93 8.10 15.41 -5.15
C ILE A 93 9.05 15.31 -3.96
N GLU A 94 8.94 16.24 -3.02
CA GLU A 94 9.65 16.21 -1.75
C GLU A 94 8.85 15.41 -0.70
N TRP A 95 9.01 14.09 -0.72
CA TRP A 95 8.40 13.19 0.27
C TRP A 95 9.05 13.33 1.65
N ASN A 96 8.25 13.33 2.71
CA ASN A 96 8.76 13.33 4.09
C ASN A 96 8.03 12.32 4.97
N LYS A 97 6.70 12.46 5.13
CA LYS A 97 5.88 11.52 5.90
C LYS A 97 5.33 10.36 5.07
N PHE A 98 4.93 10.62 3.84
CA PHE A 98 4.30 9.63 2.98
C PHE A 98 5.35 8.67 2.41
N THR A 99 5.49 7.51 3.04
CA THR A 99 6.47 6.47 2.67
C THR A 99 5.89 5.40 1.77
N ASP A 100 4.57 5.23 1.76
CA ASP A 100 3.88 4.10 1.14
C ASP A 100 2.89 4.59 0.07
N ASN A 101 3.42 4.98 -1.09
CA ASN A 101 2.65 5.61 -2.16
C ASN A 101 2.45 4.67 -3.35
N PHE A 102 1.26 4.72 -3.96
CA PHE A 102 0.90 3.83 -5.07
C PHE A 102 0.24 4.61 -6.20
N ILE A 103 0.52 4.21 -7.43
CA ILE A 103 -0.26 4.65 -8.60
C ILE A 103 -1.48 3.76 -8.77
N ILE A 104 -2.60 4.35 -9.19
CA ILE A 104 -3.79 3.58 -9.57
C ILE A 104 -3.70 3.13 -11.03
N LEU A 105 -3.92 1.83 -11.22
CA LEU A 105 -4.05 1.18 -12.52
C LEU A 105 -5.45 0.56 -12.62
N TYR A 106 -6.15 0.82 -13.74
CA TYR A 106 -7.53 0.43 -13.97
C TYR A 106 -7.63 -0.86 -14.80
N CYS A 107 -8.52 -1.74 -14.34
CA CYS A 107 -8.73 -3.06 -14.93
C CYS A 107 -10.06 -3.23 -15.68
N ALA A 108 -10.99 -2.27 -15.57
CA ALA A 108 -12.27 -2.36 -16.28
C ALA A 108 -12.07 -2.13 -17.79
N SER A 109 -12.48 -3.09 -18.60
CA SER A 109 -12.19 -3.12 -20.04
C SER A 109 -12.97 -4.28 -20.71
N GLU A 110 -12.90 -4.33 -22.05
CA GLU A 110 -13.48 -5.36 -22.91
C GLU A 110 -12.51 -6.53 -23.17
N GLN A 111 -11.46 -6.71 -22.36
CA GLN A 111 -10.50 -7.78 -22.56
C GLN A 111 -11.15 -9.16 -22.40
N ASP A 112 -10.85 -10.06 -23.33
CA ASP A 112 -11.07 -11.48 -23.16
C ASP A 112 -10.02 -12.09 -22.22
N TRP A 113 -10.50 -12.69 -21.12
CA TRP A 113 -9.67 -13.34 -20.09
C TRP A 113 -8.96 -14.62 -20.58
N PHE A 114 -9.39 -15.20 -21.69
CA PHE A 114 -8.79 -16.41 -22.28
C PHE A 114 -7.93 -16.12 -23.50
N ASN A 115 -7.69 -14.84 -23.81
CA ASN A 115 -6.87 -14.43 -24.96
C ASN A 115 -5.46 -14.05 -24.51
N ASP A 116 -4.47 -14.87 -24.86
CA ASP A 116 -3.07 -14.65 -24.52
C ASP A 116 -2.49 -13.36 -25.11
N GLU A 117 -2.95 -12.92 -26.30
CA GLU A 117 -2.48 -11.68 -26.91
C GLU A 117 -2.97 -10.45 -26.14
N HIS A 118 -4.19 -10.51 -25.57
CA HIS A 118 -4.65 -9.46 -24.67
C HIS A 118 -3.79 -9.42 -23.40
N TRP A 119 -3.48 -10.57 -22.80
CA TRP A 119 -2.62 -10.61 -21.61
C TRP A 119 -1.20 -10.12 -21.88
N LYS A 120 -0.62 -10.45 -23.04
CA LYS A 120 0.69 -9.90 -23.45
C LYS A 120 0.65 -8.38 -23.55
N LEU A 121 -0.39 -7.81 -24.17
CA LEU A 121 -0.56 -6.36 -24.26
C LEU A 121 -0.73 -5.72 -22.87
N ILE A 122 -1.57 -6.30 -22.01
CA ILE A 122 -1.81 -5.79 -20.65
C ILE A 122 -0.52 -5.82 -19.82
N ALA A 123 0.25 -6.91 -19.91
CA ALA A 123 1.53 -7.03 -19.22
C ALA A 123 2.55 -5.99 -19.70
N GLU A 124 2.63 -5.75 -21.01
CA GLU A 124 3.50 -4.70 -21.56
C GLU A 124 3.08 -3.31 -21.10
N LYS A 125 1.77 -3.02 -21.10
CA LYS A 125 1.24 -1.74 -20.60
C LYS A 125 1.50 -1.55 -19.11
N ALA A 126 1.36 -2.60 -18.31
CA ALA A 126 1.69 -2.57 -16.89
C ALA A 126 3.20 -2.34 -16.67
N ARG A 127 4.06 -2.92 -17.51
CA ARG A 127 5.52 -2.69 -17.49
C ARG A 127 5.89 -1.25 -17.85
N ILE A 128 5.14 -0.60 -18.75
CA ILE A 128 5.36 0.81 -19.10
C ILE A 128 4.93 1.72 -17.95
N ALA A 129 3.83 1.37 -17.26
CA ALA A 129 3.27 2.21 -16.20
C ALA A 129 3.98 2.08 -14.83
N ALA A 130 4.76 1.02 -14.60
CA ALA A 130 5.41 0.68 -13.33
C ALA A 130 6.92 0.92 -13.34
#